data_AF-A0A7I4YD90-F1
#
_entry.id   AF-A0A7I4YD90-F1
#
_cell.length_a   1.000
_cell.length_b   1.000
_cell.length_c   1.000
_cell.angle_alpha   90.00
_cell.angle_beta   90.00
_cell.angle_gamma   90.00
#
_symmetry.space_group_name_H-M   'P 1'
#
loop_
_entity.id
_entity.type
_entity.pdbx_description
1 polymer ?
#
loop_
_entity_poly.entity_id
_entity_poly.type
_entity_poly.pdbx_seq_one_letter_code
_entity_poly.pdbx_strand_id
1 'polypeptide(L)'
;MAFLGYLVPIVLLIKRTDQMGKTLWSFVEQIKTFMRLCLNSLQFGIGNVNRTTTCTLELKIKTNNERAMQVCKAVSPYNLLRVMKGYPTKCVYDKTFYCEDFEEEFLGYCFVVRGRNKQYSKRVCGKKYKLHVIRNSEEIKWVSTFFGALHEEVWVGNVGNTVKHLKPIQAKRPKFNDKISPKKAPIKLRLSKGGLDGIKVGTAIYGDKRELIGHLCSREASLYYETMQEEEIEQGTIFEKLKLPHQFVTEKDGYKRTYMYVGTVHAVEGNEFEANVTDLNKFCDLFPHGYAVSNEDFENITEFREILHKFSPTVPVRVPARRDSSIRNQPNADCKPQEDLRSYSSRFFHVSDDGEQMGMVCFYCEQKEGESKSIMFLLDSSGSVGSHGWSQLLKFMEKVIASIDRVRTGAVILSDLPVISLHPGEHSRDALRSWMDQHSKWQGAWTKLGYSLSLARGALSAERVEQKIVIVLSDGDVDTGPCCKQYNVTLQCGRKVPRSCSDEEIHLQTFKQEEEARKLRDEGVRIIYVVVGVDHSLYNSRLGRINNIAGSDNNIIYAGGFDALDKDILHKTVETVCSEILS
;
A
#
# COMPACT_ATOMS: atom_id res chain seq x y z
N MET A 1 36.57 16.67 -3.15
CA MET A 1 36.10 16.65 -1.75
C MET A 1 35.20 15.45 -1.61
N ALA A 2 35.67 14.41 -0.92
CA ALA A 2 34.97 13.15 -0.72
C ALA A 2 34.09 13.26 0.53
N PHE A 3 32.82 12.84 0.45
CA PHE A 3 31.96 12.63 1.61
C PHE A 3 31.97 11.14 1.95
N LEU A 4 32.28 10.86 3.22
CA LEU A 4 32.40 9.55 3.85
C LEU A 4 31.05 9.14 4.45
N GLY A 5 30.53 7.96 4.10
CA GLY A 5 29.35 7.36 4.72
C GLY A 5 29.66 5.96 5.26
N TYR A 6 29.35 5.71 6.52
CA TYR A 6 29.43 4.40 7.18
C TYR A 6 28.00 3.94 7.49
N LEU A 7 27.65 2.72 7.11
CA LEU A 7 26.33 2.11 7.39
C LEU A 7 26.36 1.39 8.74
N VAL A 8 25.35 1.64 9.59
CA VAL A 8 25.25 1.08 10.95
C VAL A 8 23.96 0.26 11.08
N PRO A 9 24.01 -1.01 11.53
CA PRO A 9 22.81 -1.81 11.79
C PRO A 9 22.23 -1.51 13.19
N ILE A 10 20.92 -1.28 13.26
CA ILE A 10 20.18 -0.96 14.51
C ILE A 10 19.09 -2.03 14.77
N VAL A 11 18.91 -2.38 16.04
CA VAL A 11 17.81 -3.24 16.53
C VAL A 11 16.58 -2.39 16.80
N LEU A 12 15.42 -2.84 16.28
CA LEU A 12 14.20 -2.05 16.23
C LEU A 12 13.26 -2.38 17.39
N LEU A 13 13.17 -1.47 18.36
CA LEU A 13 12.11 -1.43 19.36
C LEU A 13 11.10 -0.36 18.91
N ILE A 14 9.79 -0.66 18.92
CA ILE A 14 8.79 0.35 18.53
C ILE A 14 8.20 0.98 19.78
N LYS A 15 8.45 2.29 19.94
CA LYS A 15 7.83 3.16 20.96
C LYS A 15 6.55 3.75 20.39
N ARG A 16 5.44 3.66 21.14
CA ARG A 16 4.22 4.44 20.87
C ARG A 16 4.29 5.74 21.68
N THR A 17 4.40 6.88 21.00
CA THR A 17 4.47 8.20 21.65
C THR A 17 3.08 8.76 21.91
N ASP A 18 2.77 8.97 23.19
CA ASP A 18 1.58 9.66 23.69
C ASP A 18 2.05 11.01 24.22
N GLN A 19 1.53 12.09 23.65
CA GLN A 19 1.53 13.40 24.30
C GLN A 19 0.09 13.79 24.63
N MET A 20 -0.26 13.65 25.91
CA MET A 20 -0.81 14.68 26.82
C MET A 20 -1.82 14.07 27.79
N GLY A 21 -1.34 13.65 28.95
CA GLY A 21 -2.13 13.20 30.09
C GLY A 21 -2.84 14.32 30.87
N LYS A 22 -3.67 15.17 30.24
CA LYS A 22 -4.41 16.22 30.98
C LYS A 22 -5.87 16.47 30.55
N THR A 23 -6.56 15.52 29.94
CA THR A 23 -7.94 15.75 29.46
C THR A 23 -8.89 14.56 29.65
N LEU A 24 -8.72 13.78 30.72
CA LEU A 24 -9.70 12.74 31.11
C LEU A 24 -11.12 13.32 31.39
N TRP A 25 -11.24 14.64 31.56
CA TRP A 25 -12.53 15.34 31.69
C TRP A 25 -13.10 15.92 30.37
N SER A 26 -12.39 15.79 29.23
CA SER A 26 -12.82 16.29 27.91
C SER A 26 -13.39 15.17 27.00
N PHE A 27 -13.08 13.90 27.26
CA PHE A 27 -13.42 12.79 26.37
C PHE A 27 -14.94 12.56 26.20
N VAL A 28 -15.75 12.93 27.20
CA VAL A 28 -17.22 12.88 27.14
C VAL A 28 -17.81 13.97 26.23
N GLU A 29 -17.03 15.00 25.87
CA GLU A 29 -17.48 16.13 25.03
C GLU A 29 -17.09 16.01 23.54
N GLN A 30 -16.19 15.11 23.14
CA GLN A 30 -15.50 15.15 21.83
C GLN A 30 -16.14 14.36 20.68
N ILE A 31 -17.14 13.52 20.93
CA ILE A 31 -17.87 12.80 19.85
C ILE A 31 -19.06 13.63 19.33
N LYS A 32 -19.05 14.96 19.47
CA LYS A 32 -20.26 15.76 19.28
C LYS A 32 -20.65 15.99 17.82
N THR A 33 -19.74 16.35 16.92
CA THR A 33 -20.14 16.84 15.58
C THR A 33 -20.62 15.72 14.65
N PHE A 34 -19.88 14.62 14.58
CA PHE A 34 -20.27 13.43 13.82
C PHE A 34 -21.54 12.79 14.39
N MET A 35 -21.63 12.60 15.72
CA MET A 35 -22.83 12.05 16.35
C MET A 35 -24.03 12.99 16.26
N ARG A 36 -23.82 14.31 16.40
CA ARG A 36 -24.90 15.30 16.24
C ARG A 36 -25.46 15.27 14.83
N LEU A 37 -24.62 15.18 13.79
CA LEU A 37 -25.12 15.04 12.42
C LEU A 37 -25.74 13.68 12.14
N CYS A 38 -25.23 12.62 12.74
CA CYS A 38 -25.80 11.28 12.62
C CYS A 38 -27.20 11.23 13.26
N LEU A 39 -27.29 11.61 14.54
CA LEU A 39 -28.50 11.51 15.36
C LEU A 39 -29.52 12.60 15.00
N ASN A 40 -29.07 13.81 14.64
CA ASN A 40 -29.91 14.94 14.25
C ASN A 40 -29.65 15.32 12.78
N SER A 41 -29.79 14.34 11.87
CA SER A 41 -29.69 14.60 10.44
C SER A 41 -30.69 15.68 10.04
N LEU A 42 -30.20 16.75 9.43
CA LEU A 42 -30.89 18.03 9.43
C LEU A 42 -32.27 18.03 8.79
N GLN A 43 -32.67 17.00 8.01
CA GLN A 43 -34.01 17.00 7.40
C GLN A 43 -34.75 15.66 7.16
N PHE A 44 -34.20 14.44 7.14
CA PHE A 44 -35.00 13.28 6.62
C PHE A 44 -34.72 11.88 7.16
N GLY A 45 -33.98 11.71 8.26
CA GLY A 45 -33.69 10.36 8.75
C GLY A 45 -33.30 10.23 10.21
N ILE A 46 -33.44 9.01 10.71
CA ILE A 46 -32.95 8.59 12.03
C ILE A 46 -31.61 7.92 11.79
N GLY A 47 -30.53 8.51 12.29
CA GLY A 47 -29.22 7.88 12.27
C GLY A 47 -29.04 6.95 13.46
N ASN A 48 -28.49 5.77 13.20
CA ASN A 48 -28.05 4.85 14.23
C ASN A 48 -26.54 4.68 14.13
N VAL A 49 -25.87 4.83 15.27
CA VAL A 49 -24.42 4.74 15.38
C VAL A 49 -24.10 3.30 15.76
N ASN A 50 -23.60 2.52 14.80
CA ASN A 50 -23.27 1.11 15.05
C ASN A 50 -21.91 0.94 15.74
N ARG A 51 -21.02 1.96 15.65
CA ARG A 51 -19.67 2.07 16.27
C ARG A 51 -19.30 3.56 16.40
N THR A 52 -18.37 3.94 17.27
CA THR A 52 -17.94 5.34 17.49
C THR A 52 -17.56 6.12 16.21
N THR A 53 -17.23 5.42 15.12
CA THR A 53 -16.88 5.99 13.81
C THR A 53 -17.90 5.79 12.70
N THR A 54 -18.89 4.91 12.86
CA THR A 54 -19.80 4.54 11.76
C THR A 54 -21.23 4.97 12.04
N CYS A 55 -21.83 5.66 11.08
CA CYS A 55 -23.21 6.14 11.16
C CYS A 55 -24.04 5.52 10.04
N THR A 56 -25.13 4.82 10.39
CA THR A 56 -26.14 4.36 9.44
C THR A 56 -27.34 5.29 9.49
N LEU A 57 -27.55 6.08 8.44
CA LEU A 57 -28.68 6.99 8.30
C LEU A 57 -29.79 6.35 7.49
N GLU A 58 -30.98 6.22 8.08
CA GLU A 58 -32.18 5.75 7.39
C GLU A 58 -33.06 6.92 6.94
N LEU A 59 -33.14 7.13 5.63
CA LEU A 59 -33.95 8.17 5.03
C LEU A 59 -35.31 7.61 4.63
N LYS A 60 -36.40 8.25 5.09
CA LYS A 60 -37.79 7.85 4.79
C LYS A 60 -38.22 8.25 3.36
N ILE A 61 -37.40 7.89 2.38
CA ILE A 61 -37.63 8.12 0.96
C ILE A 61 -37.35 6.84 0.17
N LYS A 62 -38.10 6.62 -0.91
CA LYS A 62 -37.86 5.51 -1.84
C LYS A 62 -36.97 5.98 -2.97
N THR A 63 -35.83 5.32 -3.19
CA THR A 63 -34.88 5.71 -4.25
C THR A 63 -34.47 4.53 -5.14
N ASN A 64 -34.05 4.85 -6.37
CA ASN A 64 -33.29 3.96 -7.25
C ASN A 64 -31.77 4.15 -7.02
N ASN A 65 -30.91 3.39 -7.71
CA ASN A 65 -29.45 3.43 -7.50
C ASN A 65 -28.86 4.85 -7.62
N GLU A 66 -29.16 5.55 -8.71
CA GLU A 66 -28.61 6.89 -8.96
C GLU A 66 -29.10 7.91 -7.95
N ARG A 67 -30.41 7.88 -7.65
CA ARG A 67 -31.01 8.83 -6.70
C ARG A 67 -30.55 8.56 -5.27
N ALA A 68 -30.33 7.30 -4.89
CA ALA A 68 -29.84 6.95 -3.56
C ALA A 68 -28.47 7.57 -3.29
N MET A 69 -27.55 7.44 -4.24
CA MET A 69 -26.19 8.00 -4.14
C MET A 69 -26.22 9.53 -4.04
N GLN A 70 -27.02 10.19 -4.88
CA GLN A 70 -27.16 11.66 -4.86
C GLN A 70 -27.70 12.16 -3.51
N VAL A 71 -28.73 11.50 -2.99
CA VAL A 71 -29.33 11.92 -1.72
C VAL A 71 -28.35 11.68 -0.57
N CYS A 72 -27.67 10.53 -0.52
CA CYS A 72 -26.71 10.24 0.54
C CYS A 72 -25.57 11.28 0.59
N LYS A 73 -24.99 11.64 -0.57
CA LYS A 73 -23.98 12.72 -0.62
C LYS A 73 -24.54 14.07 -0.17
N ALA A 74 -25.80 14.37 -0.48
CA ALA A 74 -26.39 15.66 -0.14
C ALA A 74 -26.69 15.84 1.36
N VAL A 75 -26.82 14.77 2.15
CA VAL A 75 -27.27 14.85 3.55
C VAL A 75 -26.15 14.76 4.58
N SER A 76 -24.91 14.48 4.17
CA SER A 76 -23.76 14.35 5.07
C SER A 76 -22.46 14.78 4.39
N PRO A 77 -21.53 15.47 5.09
CA PRO A 77 -20.21 15.82 4.54
C PRO A 77 -19.17 14.69 4.72
N TYR A 78 -19.54 13.58 5.36
CA TYR A 78 -18.62 12.48 5.69
C TYR A 78 -18.53 11.43 4.57
N ASN A 79 -17.46 10.66 4.59
CA ASN A 79 -17.19 9.63 3.59
C ASN A 79 -18.29 8.56 3.58
N LEU A 80 -18.84 8.34 2.40
CA LEU A 80 -19.94 7.41 2.17
C LEU A 80 -19.38 6.01 1.87
N LEU A 81 -19.51 5.09 2.82
CA LEU A 81 -19.07 3.70 2.68
C LEU A 81 -20.02 2.87 1.83
N ARG A 82 -21.33 3.00 2.11
CA ARG A 82 -22.33 2.12 1.51
C ARG A 82 -23.68 2.82 1.33
N VAL A 83 -24.34 2.49 0.24
CA VAL A 83 -25.68 2.99 -0.10
C VAL A 83 -26.60 1.81 -0.36
N MET A 84 -27.78 1.79 0.28
CA MET A 84 -28.83 0.81 0.05
C MET A 84 -30.05 1.53 -0.53
N LYS A 85 -30.33 1.27 -1.82
CA LYS A 85 -31.54 1.76 -2.51
C LYS A 85 -32.80 1.08 -1.99
N GLY A 86 -33.95 1.70 -2.18
CA GLY A 86 -35.25 1.19 -1.72
C GLY A 86 -35.92 2.10 -0.70
N TYR A 87 -36.87 1.56 0.06
CA TYR A 87 -37.56 2.27 1.14
C TYR A 87 -37.40 1.48 2.46
N PRO A 88 -36.82 2.06 3.51
CA PRO A 88 -36.11 3.35 3.51
C PRO A 88 -34.79 3.26 2.74
N THR A 89 -34.34 4.39 2.19
CA THR A 89 -32.98 4.48 1.62
C THR A 89 -31.98 4.55 2.77
N LYS A 90 -30.96 3.70 2.78
CA LYS A 90 -29.94 3.70 3.84
C LYS A 90 -28.60 4.21 3.34
N CYS A 91 -27.98 5.09 4.10
CA CYS A 91 -26.65 5.62 3.83
C CYS A 91 -25.72 5.28 5.00
N VAL A 92 -24.58 4.67 4.73
CA VAL A 92 -23.58 4.33 5.76
C VAL A 92 -22.38 5.23 5.58
N TYR A 93 -22.05 6.00 6.60
CA TYR A 93 -20.93 6.94 6.63
C TYR A 93 -19.87 6.51 7.63
N ASP A 94 -18.63 6.92 7.36
CA ASP A 94 -17.48 6.67 8.22
C ASP A 94 -16.74 7.95 8.57
N LYS A 95 -16.35 8.05 9.85
CA LYS A 95 -15.46 9.07 10.36
C LYS A 95 -14.02 8.62 10.15
N THR A 96 -13.42 9.15 9.10
CA THR A 96 -12.08 8.77 8.66
C THR A 96 -10.99 9.68 9.23
N PHE A 97 -11.36 10.84 9.78
CA PHE A 97 -10.43 11.87 10.20
C PHE A 97 -10.61 12.30 11.67
N TYR A 98 -9.54 12.85 12.24
CA TYR A 98 -9.40 13.37 13.58
C TYR A 98 -9.00 14.86 13.55
N CYS A 99 -9.62 15.61 14.46
CA CYS A 99 -9.38 17.02 14.72
C CYS A 99 -9.38 17.26 16.24
N GLU A 100 -8.74 18.36 16.66
CA GLU A 100 -8.69 18.77 18.06
C GLU A 100 -10.09 19.16 18.56
N ASP A 101 -10.33 19.12 19.87
CA ASP A 101 -11.64 19.35 20.51
C ASP A 101 -12.34 20.67 20.12
N PHE A 102 -11.53 21.70 19.87
CA PHE A 102 -12.00 23.04 19.53
C PHE A 102 -12.16 23.25 18.02
N GLU A 103 -11.88 22.23 17.21
CA GLU A 103 -11.98 22.23 15.76
C GLU A 103 -13.23 21.46 15.30
N GLU A 104 -13.78 21.87 14.16
CA GLU A 104 -14.88 21.17 13.50
C GLU A 104 -14.33 20.36 12.31
N GLU A 105 -14.61 19.05 12.29
CA GLU A 105 -14.16 18.14 11.24
C GLU A 105 -15.24 17.94 10.18
N PHE A 106 -14.91 18.24 8.92
CA PHE A 106 -15.71 17.84 7.76
C PHE A 106 -14.90 18.00 6.46
N LEU A 107 -15.28 17.26 5.41
CA LEU A 107 -14.64 17.31 4.09
C LEU A 107 -13.11 17.11 4.10
N GLY A 108 -12.58 16.37 5.10
CA GLY A 108 -11.14 16.11 5.26
C GLY A 108 -10.32 17.27 5.83
N TYR A 109 -10.99 18.27 6.43
CA TYR A 109 -10.34 19.43 7.04
C TYR A 109 -10.80 19.62 8.48
N CYS A 110 -9.88 20.15 9.30
CA CYS A 110 -10.18 20.67 10.62
C CYS A 110 -10.36 22.18 10.54
N PHE A 111 -11.58 22.65 10.80
CA PHE A 111 -11.96 24.04 10.70
C PHE A 111 -12.00 24.71 12.08
N VAL A 112 -11.59 25.97 12.12
CA VAL A 112 -11.74 26.83 13.31
C VAL A 112 -11.91 28.27 12.88
N VAL A 113 -12.72 29.04 13.60
CA VAL A 113 -12.83 30.49 13.38
C VAL A 113 -11.88 31.23 14.32
N ARG A 114 -10.88 31.92 13.76
CA ARG A 114 -9.89 32.70 14.52
C ARG A 114 -10.02 34.19 14.30
N GLY A 115 -9.42 34.97 15.20
CA GLY A 115 -9.33 36.42 15.05
C GLY A 115 -10.68 37.12 15.03
N ARG A 116 -11.59 36.74 15.94
CA ARG A 116 -12.85 37.46 16.14
C ARG A 116 -12.56 38.96 16.31
N ASN A 117 -13.36 39.79 15.64
CA ASN A 117 -13.22 41.26 15.62
C ASN A 117 -11.88 41.77 15.07
N LYS A 118 -11.26 41.09 14.09
CA LYS A 118 -10.08 41.58 13.38
C LYS A 118 -10.38 41.95 11.93
N GLN A 119 -9.62 42.91 11.42
CA GLN A 119 -9.62 43.26 10.00
C GLN A 119 -9.14 42.09 9.14
N TYR A 120 -9.48 42.11 7.85
CA TYR A 120 -9.05 41.08 6.92
C TYR A 120 -7.52 40.96 6.86
N SER A 121 -6.98 39.79 7.21
CA SER A 121 -5.56 39.49 7.04
C SER A 121 -5.35 37.99 6.84
N LYS A 122 -4.49 37.65 5.88
CA LYS A 122 -4.13 36.25 5.57
C LYS A 122 -3.30 35.58 6.68
N ARG A 123 -2.73 36.36 7.59
CA ARG A 123 -1.82 35.86 8.64
C ARG A 123 -2.53 35.52 9.96
N VAL A 124 -3.84 35.83 10.07
CA VAL A 124 -4.60 35.68 11.33
C VAL A 124 -4.69 34.23 11.81
N CYS A 125 -4.64 33.27 10.89
CA CYS A 125 -4.75 31.85 11.21
C CYS A 125 -3.53 31.25 11.95
N GLY A 126 -2.39 31.96 11.95
CA GLY A 126 -1.14 31.53 12.59
C GLY A 126 -0.36 30.53 11.75
N LYS A 127 0.56 29.79 12.37
CA LYS A 127 1.41 28.79 11.68
C LYS A 127 0.70 27.46 11.43
N LYS A 128 -0.16 27.02 12.37
CA LYS A 128 -0.86 25.71 12.31
C LYS A 128 -2.00 25.67 11.27
N TYR A 129 -2.59 26.81 10.91
CA TYR A 129 -3.77 26.86 10.02
C TYR A 129 -3.56 27.87 8.89
N LYS A 130 -4.19 27.60 7.76
CA LYS A 130 -4.27 28.50 6.61
C LYS A 130 -5.64 29.17 6.57
N LEU A 131 -5.70 30.40 6.04
CA LEU A 131 -6.98 31.04 5.75
C LEU A 131 -7.67 30.24 4.65
N HIS A 132 -8.82 29.66 4.98
CA HIS A 132 -9.43 28.61 4.17
C HIS A 132 -10.00 29.16 2.87
N VAL A 133 -9.73 28.49 1.75
CA VAL A 133 -10.19 28.89 0.41
C VAL A 133 -11.33 27.98 -0.02
N ILE A 134 -12.51 28.56 -0.16
CA ILE A 134 -13.74 27.85 -0.53
C ILE A 134 -13.68 27.41 -2.00
N ARG A 135 -13.91 26.13 -2.22
CA ARG A 135 -13.79 25.44 -3.51
C ARG A 135 -15.09 25.36 -4.26
N ASN A 136 -16.21 25.21 -3.57
CA ASN A 136 -17.52 25.05 -4.19
C ASN A 136 -18.66 25.50 -3.26
N SER A 137 -19.88 25.51 -3.77
CA SER A 137 -21.07 25.92 -3.01
C SER A 137 -21.50 24.91 -1.94
N GLU A 138 -21.11 23.63 -2.08
CA GLU A 138 -21.41 22.58 -1.10
C GLU A 138 -20.61 22.79 0.19
N GLU A 139 -19.37 23.21 0.09
CA GLU A 139 -18.53 23.58 1.24
C GLU A 139 -19.14 24.75 2.02
N ILE A 140 -19.70 25.75 1.33
CA ILE A 140 -20.39 26.87 1.99
C ILE A 140 -21.59 26.39 2.80
N LYS A 141 -22.35 25.42 2.27
CA LYS A 141 -23.49 24.83 2.99
C LYS A 141 -23.02 24.27 4.33
N TRP A 142 -21.98 23.43 4.34
CA TRP A 142 -21.46 22.81 5.56
C TRP A 142 -20.85 23.83 6.52
N VAL A 143 -20.06 24.80 6.03
CA VAL A 143 -19.54 25.90 6.85
C VAL A 143 -20.69 26.69 7.51
N SER A 144 -21.76 26.98 6.78
CA SER A 144 -22.94 27.68 7.32
C SER A 144 -23.67 26.83 8.36
N THR A 145 -23.79 25.53 8.11
CA THR A 145 -24.42 24.58 9.05
C THR A 145 -23.69 24.51 10.39
N PHE A 146 -22.35 24.43 10.38
CA PHE A 146 -21.58 24.26 11.60
C PHE A 146 -21.31 25.58 12.33
N PHE A 147 -20.97 26.64 11.61
CA PHE A 147 -20.54 27.91 12.22
C PHE A 147 -21.63 28.98 12.28
N GLY A 148 -22.73 28.83 11.56
CA GLY A 148 -23.80 29.83 11.46
C GLY A 148 -24.53 30.14 12.77
N ALA A 149 -24.49 29.24 13.75
CA ALA A 149 -25.06 29.52 15.07
C ALA A 149 -24.25 30.55 15.88
N LEU A 150 -22.93 30.62 15.63
CA LEU A 150 -21.99 31.44 16.42
C LEU A 150 -21.46 32.65 15.64
N HIS A 151 -21.55 32.61 14.31
CA HIS A 151 -20.97 33.59 13.43
C HIS A 151 -21.98 33.98 12.35
N GLU A 152 -22.31 35.28 12.27
CA GLU A 152 -23.15 35.79 11.18
C GLU A 152 -22.37 35.83 9.86
N GLU A 153 -21.12 36.31 9.92
CA GLU A 153 -20.22 36.43 8.78
C GLU A 153 -18.81 36.00 9.13
N VAL A 154 -18.10 35.41 8.16
CA VAL A 154 -16.67 35.06 8.29
C VAL A 154 -15.88 35.41 7.05
N TRP A 155 -14.63 35.83 7.24
CA TRP A 155 -13.65 35.99 6.17
C TRP A 155 -13.16 34.64 5.66
N VAL A 156 -12.99 34.54 4.35
CA VAL A 156 -12.36 33.39 3.68
C VAL A 156 -11.17 33.83 2.84
N GLY A 157 -10.35 32.88 2.40
CA GLY A 157 -9.13 33.08 1.64
C GLY A 157 -9.37 33.51 0.19
N ASN A 158 -10.60 33.37 -0.31
CA ASN A 158 -10.99 33.77 -1.65
C ASN A 158 -10.91 35.31 -1.83
N VAL A 159 -10.59 35.73 -3.06
CA VAL A 159 -10.57 37.14 -3.48
C VAL A 159 -11.30 37.28 -4.82
N GLY A 160 -11.82 38.47 -5.12
CA GLY A 160 -12.75 38.68 -6.23
C GLY A 160 -12.30 38.19 -7.61
N ASN A 161 -11.03 38.35 -8.00
CA ASN A 161 -10.54 37.88 -9.30
C ASN A 161 -10.52 36.35 -9.46
N THR A 162 -10.54 35.58 -8.37
CA THR A 162 -10.31 34.13 -8.37
C THR A 162 -11.54 33.33 -7.94
N VAL A 163 -12.71 33.95 -7.85
CA VAL A 163 -13.89 33.38 -7.16
C VAL A 163 -15.18 33.45 -8.00
N LYS A 164 -15.07 33.31 -9.32
CA LYS A 164 -16.23 33.37 -10.24
C LYS A 164 -17.27 32.29 -9.93
N HIS A 165 -16.84 31.13 -9.42
CA HIS A 165 -17.71 29.99 -9.08
C HIS A 165 -18.64 30.26 -7.90
N LEU A 166 -18.30 31.17 -6.99
CA LEU A 166 -19.15 31.51 -5.84
C LEU A 166 -20.12 32.66 -6.11
N LYS A 167 -20.00 33.34 -7.28
CA LYS A 167 -20.86 34.46 -7.70
C LYS A 167 -21.09 35.49 -6.58
N PRO A 168 -20.04 36.09 -6.02
CA PRO A 168 -20.17 37.03 -4.90
C PRO A 168 -20.99 38.27 -5.27
N ILE A 169 -21.81 38.73 -4.33
CA ILE A 169 -22.66 39.92 -4.50
C ILE A 169 -22.07 41.14 -3.78
N GLN A 170 -22.49 42.32 -4.19
CA GLN A 170 -22.25 43.56 -3.45
C GLN A 170 -23.42 43.79 -2.47
N ALA A 171 -23.12 44.09 -1.22
CA ALA A 171 -24.15 44.38 -0.22
C ALA A 171 -24.91 45.66 -0.59
N LYS A 172 -26.25 45.62 -0.54
CA LYS A 172 -27.11 46.78 -0.88
C LYS A 172 -26.92 47.97 0.05
N ARG A 173 -26.56 47.72 1.30
CA ARG A 173 -26.22 48.72 2.32
C ARG A 173 -24.83 48.39 2.88
N PRO A 174 -23.75 48.79 2.20
CA PRO A 174 -22.41 48.51 2.69
C PRO A 174 -22.17 49.28 4.01
N LYS A 175 -21.44 48.67 4.95
CA LYS A 175 -21.09 49.32 6.24
C LYS A 175 -20.24 50.58 6.05
N PHE A 176 -19.58 50.71 4.90
CA PHE A 176 -18.75 51.85 4.51
C PHE A 176 -19.21 52.35 3.14
N ASN A 177 -19.27 53.68 2.95
CA ASN A 177 -19.82 54.32 1.75
C ASN A 177 -18.93 54.23 0.49
N ASP A 178 -17.76 53.61 0.58
CA ASP A 178 -16.81 53.53 -0.54
C ASP A 178 -17.20 52.43 -1.54
N LYS A 179 -17.07 52.72 -2.84
CA LYS A 179 -17.23 51.71 -3.90
C LYS A 179 -16.06 50.72 -3.83
N ILE A 180 -16.30 49.54 -3.26
CA ILE A 180 -15.34 48.44 -3.21
C ILE A 180 -15.02 47.96 -4.64
N SER A 181 -13.76 48.03 -5.06
CA SER A 181 -13.32 47.49 -6.35
C SER A 181 -13.39 45.95 -6.34
N PRO A 182 -14.20 45.31 -7.21
CA PRO A 182 -14.44 43.87 -7.15
C PRO A 182 -13.18 43.02 -7.39
N LYS A 183 -12.18 43.55 -8.10
CA LYS A 183 -11.05 42.73 -8.58
C LYS A 183 -10.18 42.15 -7.46
N LYS A 184 -9.92 42.91 -6.40
CA LYS A 184 -9.03 42.50 -5.27
C LYS A 184 -9.73 42.51 -3.92
N ALA A 185 -11.05 42.63 -3.92
CA ALA A 185 -11.83 42.65 -2.69
C ALA A 185 -11.74 41.29 -1.98
N PRO A 186 -11.53 41.28 -0.65
CA PRO A 186 -11.65 40.06 0.15
C PRO A 186 -13.09 39.57 0.14
N ILE A 187 -13.27 38.27 0.29
CA ILE A 187 -14.59 37.63 0.29
C ILE A 187 -14.95 37.21 1.71
N LYS A 188 -16.19 37.50 2.10
CA LYS A 188 -16.81 36.99 3.30
C LYS A 188 -18.05 36.16 2.96
N LEU A 189 -18.39 35.21 3.82
CA LEU A 189 -19.58 34.37 3.69
C LEU A 189 -20.63 34.79 4.72
N ARG A 190 -21.90 34.82 4.31
CA ARG A 190 -23.05 34.92 5.23
C ARG A 190 -23.41 33.52 5.74
N LEU A 191 -23.25 33.27 7.02
CA LEU A 191 -23.46 31.93 7.61
C LEU A 191 -24.79 31.81 8.37
N SER A 192 -25.35 32.92 8.84
CA SER A 192 -26.61 32.94 9.57
C SER A 192 -27.61 33.91 8.94
N LYS A 193 -28.89 33.80 9.33
CA LYS A 193 -29.90 34.78 8.92
C LYS A 193 -29.58 36.10 9.62
N GLY A 194 -28.89 36.99 8.93
CA GLY A 194 -28.48 38.26 9.48
C GLY A 194 -29.29 39.44 8.96
N GLY A 195 -30.15 39.99 9.82
CA GLY A 195 -30.72 41.34 9.67
C GLY A 195 -31.61 41.66 8.46
N LEU A 196 -32.09 42.90 8.42
CA LEU A 196 -33.02 43.47 7.42
C LEU A 196 -32.40 43.67 6.01
N ASP A 197 -31.22 43.11 5.72
CA ASP A 197 -30.49 43.32 4.47
C ASP A 197 -30.93 42.39 3.32
N GLY A 198 -31.69 41.34 3.64
CA GLY A 198 -32.26 40.38 2.69
C GLY A 198 -31.25 39.41 2.07
N ILE A 199 -30.03 39.33 2.59
CA ILE A 199 -29.00 38.42 2.08
C ILE A 199 -29.25 37.00 2.59
N LYS A 200 -29.24 36.02 1.68
CA LYS A 200 -29.49 34.61 2.04
C LYS A 200 -28.26 33.98 2.69
N VAL A 201 -28.49 33.04 3.61
CA VAL A 201 -27.44 32.15 4.15
C VAL A 201 -26.73 31.44 3.01
N GLY A 202 -25.42 31.31 3.12
CA GLY A 202 -24.53 30.73 2.12
C GLY A 202 -24.15 31.67 0.97
N THR A 203 -24.48 32.96 1.06
CA THR A 203 -24.10 33.94 0.03
C THR A 203 -22.66 34.43 0.26
N ALA A 204 -21.85 34.42 -0.79
CA ALA A 204 -20.55 35.09 -0.81
C ALA A 204 -20.72 36.59 -1.08
N ILE A 205 -20.01 37.43 -0.35
CA ILE A 205 -20.15 38.89 -0.39
C ILE A 205 -18.75 39.51 -0.55
N TYR A 206 -18.64 40.51 -1.42
CA TYR A 206 -17.46 41.38 -1.43
C TYR A 206 -17.41 42.18 -0.13
N GLY A 207 -16.38 41.94 0.68
CA GLY A 207 -16.24 42.60 1.98
C GLY A 207 -15.26 43.77 1.95
N ASP A 208 -15.41 44.68 2.91
CA ASP A 208 -14.45 45.76 3.16
C ASP A 208 -13.41 45.30 4.21
N LYS A 209 -12.11 45.53 3.96
CA LYS A 209 -11.03 45.09 4.86
C LYS A 209 -11.14 45.68 6.26
N ARG A 210 -11.81 46.82 6.41
CA ARG A 210 -12.04 47.50 7.70
C ARG A 210 -13.05 46.76 8.59
N GLU A 211 -13.86 45.86 8.04
CA GLU A 211 -14.82 45.09 8.83
C GLU A 211 -14.11 44.15 9.80
N LEU A 212 -14.61 44.16 11.05
CA LEU A 212 -14.08 43.39 12.16
C LEU A 212 -14.91 42.11 12.35
N ILE A 213 -14.55 41.04 11.63
CA ILE A 213 -15.22 39.74 11.70
C ILE A 213 -14.19 38.61 11.80
N GLY A 214 -14.62 37.41 12.15
CA GLY A 214 -13.72 36.25 12.28
C GLY A 214 -13.24 35.70 10.93
N HIS A 215 -12.15 34.92 10.98
CA HIS A 215 -11.54 34.26 9.83
C HIS A 215 -11.76 32.76 9.89
N LEU A 216 -12.31 32.19 8.82
CA LEU A 216 -12.39 30.75 8.67
C LEU A 216 -11.00 30.20 8.35
N CYS A 217 -10.41 29.50 9.31
CA CYS A 217 -9.10 28.89 9.20
C CYS A 217 -9.27 27.37 9.12
N SER A 218 -8.41 26.72 8.33
CA SER A 218 -8.40 25.26 8.25
C SER A 218 -6.98 24.70 8.19
N ARG A 219 -6.86 23.45 8.59
CA ARG A 219 -5.72 22.56 8.31
C ARG A 219 -6.25 21.23 7.79
N GLU A 220 -5.39 20.46 7.15
CA GLU A 220 -5.73 19.08 6.78
C GLU A 220 -5.95 18.26 8.06
N ALA A 221 -6.97 17.39 8.02
CA ALA A 221 -7.33 16.55 9.15
C ALA A 221 -6.44 15.31 9.21
N SER A 222 -6.13 14.86 10.42
CA SER A 222 -5.33 13.63 10.66
C SER A 222 -6.22 12.40 10.48
N LEU A 223 -5.69 11.21 10.21
CA LEU A 223 -6.53 10.00 10.06
C LEU A 223 -6.92 9.42 11.44
N TYR A 224 -8.13 8.88 11.56
CA TYR A 224 -8.74 8.42 12.82
C TYR A 224 -8.02 7.25 13.54
N TYR A 225 -7.10 6.54 12.88
CA TYR A 225 -6.40 5.36 13.45
C TYR A 225 -5.48 5.68 14.67
N GLU A 226 -5.47 6.92 15.13
CA GLU A 226 -4.59 7.43 16.19
C GLU A 226 -5.24 7.46 17.60
N THR A 227 -6.57 7.35 17.75
CA THR A 227 -7.26 7.53 19.06
C THR A 227 -7.80 6.26 19.73
N MET A 228 -7.46 5.05 19.28
CA MET A 228 -7.99 3.77 19.80
C MET A 228 -7.41 3.29 21.14
N GLN A 229 -6.67 4.12 21.90
CA GLN A 229 -5.87 3.63 23.04
C GLN A 229 -6.60 3.39 24.36
N GLU A 230 -7.69 4.11 24.67
CA GLU A 230 -8.28 4.03 26.02
C GLU A 230 -9.18 2.79 26.22
N GLU A 231 -9.87 2.30 25.19
CA GLU A 231 -10.58 1.00 25.24
C GLU A 231 -9.62 -0.21 25.17
N GLU A 232 -8.42 -0.04 24.60
CA GLU A 232 -7.42 -1.11 24.46
C GLU A 232 -6.74 -1.51 25.78
N ILE A 233 -6.71 -0.61 26.78
CA ILE A 233 -6.05 -0.87 28.07
C ILE A 233 -6.95 -1.69 29.02
N GLU A 234 -8.28 -1.52 28.95
CA GLU A 234 -9.22 -2.27 29.81
C GLU A 234 -9.59 -3.66 29.24
N GLN A 235 -9.55 -3.84 27.92
CA GLN A 235 -10.00 -5.08 27.24
C GLN A 235 -8.87 -5.97 26.70
N GLY A 236 -7.63 -5.65 27.05
CA GLY A 236 -6.42 -6.29 26.52
C GLY A 236 -6.02 -5.75 25.14
N THR A 237 -4.72 -5.55 24.97
CA THR A 237 -4.14 -4.86 23.82
C THR A 237 -4.33 -5.67 22.52
N ILE A 238 -4.28 -5.01 21.37
CA ILE A 238 -4.22 -5.73 20.08
C ILE A 238 -3.04 -6.70 20.04
N PHE A 239 -1.94 -6.40 20.73
CA PHE A 239 -0.77 -7.28 20.83
C PHE A 239 -1.06 -8.53 21.67
N GLU A 240 -1.85 -8.42 22.75
CA GLU A 240 -2.35 -9.59 23.49
C GLU A 240 -3.30 -10.45 22.64
N LYS A 241 -4.20 -9.80 21.89
CA LYS A 241 -5.15 -10.49 20.99
C LYS A 241 -4.44 -11.19 19.81
N LEU A 242 -3.37 -10.57 19.29
CA LEU A 242 -2.55 -11.11 18.21
C LEU A 242 -1.40 -12.01 18.68
N LYS A 243 -1.24 -12.21 20.00
CA LYS A 243 -0.13 -12.96 20.61
C LYS A 243 1.26 -12.47 20.16
N LEU A 244 1.39 -11.16 19.93
CA LEU A 244 2.65 -10.53 19.57
C LEU A 244 3.47 -10.25 20.83
N PRO A 245 4.80 -10.49 20.82
CA PRO A 245 5.67 -10.23 21.96
C PRO A 245 5.77 -8.72 22.22
N HIS A 246 5.25 -8.29 23.37
CA HIS A 246 5.23 -6.89 23.79
C HIS A 246 5.58 -6.77 25.28
N GLN A 247 6.12 -5.63 25.69
CA GLN A 247 6.45 -5.31 27.09
C GLN A 247 5.95 -3.93 27.46
N PHE A 248 5.48 -3.78 28.69
CA PHE A 248 5.13 -2.46 29.23
C PHE A 248 6.33 -1.89 29.99
N VAL A 249 6.78 -0.70 29.60
CA VAL A 249 7.90 -0.01 30.23
C VAL A 249 7.44 1.34 30.75
N THR A 250 7.70 1.62 32.02
CA THR A 250 7.45 2.93 32.63
C THR A 250 8.65 3.83 32.37
N GLU A 251 8.44 4.92 31.63
CA GLU A 251 9.49 5.89 31.30
C GLU A 251 9.76 6.86 32.45
N LYS A 252 10.83 7.66 32.31
CA LYS A 252 11.32 8.60 33.34
C LYS A 252 10.31 9.67 33.76
N ASP A 253 9.33 9.95 32.91
CA ASP A 253 8.22 10.87 33.16
C ASP A 253 7.02 10.21 33.87
N GLY A 254 7.12 8.92 34.21
CA GLY A 254 6.10 8.14 34.93
C GLY A 254 5.05 7.49 34.02
N TYR A 255 5.18 7.62 32.69
CA TYR A 255 4.21 7.08 31.74
C TYR A 255 4.53 5.63 31.39
N LYS A 256 3.51 4.77 31.46
CA LYS A 256 3.63 3.35 31.10
C LYS A 256 3.33 3.17 29.62
N ARG A 257 4.33 2.79 28.83
CA ARG A 257 4.23 2.62 27.36
C ARG A 257 4.39 1.16 26.97
N THR A 258 3.73 0.77 25.88
CA THR A 258 3.89 -0.55 25.28
C THR A 258 4.99 -0.53 24.22
N TYR A 259 5.93 -1.44 24.36
CA TYR A 259 7.02 -1.68 23.43
C TYR A 259 6.81 -3.04 22.75
N MET A 260 7.08 -3.12 21.46
CA MET A 260 7.07 -4.37 20.70
C MET A 260 8.46 -4.64 20.15
N TYR A 261 8.90 -5.90 20.25
CA TYR A 261 10.14 -6.37 19.65
C TYR A 261 9.84 -7.02 18.29
N VAL A 262 10.44 -6.50 17.22
CA VAL A 262 10.14 -6.94 15.84
C VAL A 262 11.12 -8.01 15.34
N GLY A 263 12.24 -8.23 16.02
CA GLY A 263 13.18 -9.30 15.63
C GLY A 263 14.00 -9.02 14.38
N THR A 264 13.88 -7.83 13.79
CA THR A 264 14.50 -7.46 12.50
C THR A 264 15.60 -6.42 12.69
N VAL A 265 16.71 -6.62 11.98
CA VAL A 265 17.85 -5.70 11.94
C VAL A 265 17.72 -4.86 10.68
N HIS A 266 17.78 -3.54 10.83
CA HIS A 266 17.68 -2.62 9.71
C HIS A 266 18.98 -1.81 9.61
N ALA A 267 19.57 -1.79 8.42
CA ALA A 267 20.69 -0.92 8.11
C ALA A 267 20.16 0.50 7.88
N VAL A 268 20.78 1.49 8.51
CA VAL A 268 20.46 2.89 8.31
C VAL A 268 21.69 3.62 7.77
N GLU A 269 21.47 4.62 6.92
CA GLU A 269 22.53 5.51 6.45
C GLU A 269 23.18 6.22 7.64
N GLY A 270 24.41 6.70 7.54
CA GLY A 270 25.10 7.32 8.67
C GLY A 270 26.43 7.95 8.28
N ASN A 271 26.91 8.88 9.11
CA ASN A 271 28.27 9.40 9.03
C ASN A 271 29.20 8.64 10.00
N GLU A 272 30.47 9.03 10.09
CA GLU A 272 31.46 8.36 10.94
C GLU A 272 31.19 8.49 12.46
N PHE A 273 30.24 9.33 12.86
CA PHE A 273 29.90 9.62 14.25
C PHE A 273 28.45 9.31 14.62
N GLU A 274 27.51 9.24 13.66
CA GLU A 274 26.07 9.17 13.93
C GLU A 274 25.29 8.45 12.81
N ALA A 275 24.32 7.62 13.22
CA ALA A 275 23.42 6.89 12.33
C ALA A 275 22.15 7.72 12.01
N ASN A 276 21.80 7.81 10.72
CA ASN A 276 20.60 8.46 10.18
C ASN A 276 19.39 7.49 10.16
N VAL A 277 18.67 7.44 11.28
CA VAL A 277 17.48 6.59 11.49
C VAL A 277 16.19 7.13 10.86
N THR A 278 16.26 8.19 10.04
CA THR A 278 15.06 8.84 9.46
C THR A 278 14.22 7.86 8.65
N ASP A 279 14.86 7.00 7.85
CA ASP A 279 14.18 6.01 7.03
C ASP A 279 13.69 4.78 7.81
N LEU A 280 14.25 4.56 9.01
CA LEU A 280 13.83 3.48 9.92
C LEU A 280 12.38 3.68 10.39
N ASN A 281 11.99 4.94 10.55
CA ASN A 281 10.64 5.33 10.93
C ASN A 281 9.60 5.08 9.83
N LYS A 282 10.01 4.88 8.57
CA LYS A 282 9.09 4.46 7.50
C LYS A 282 8.50 3.06 7.75
N PHE A 283 9.25 2.17 8.38
CA PHE A 283 8.72 0.88 8.84
C PHE A 283 7.64 1.07 9.90
N CYS A 284 7.77 2.12 10.71
CA CYS A 284 6.77 2.50 11.68
C CYS A 284 5.54 3.16 11.06
N ASP A 285 5.52 3.50 9.77
CA ASP A 285 4.29 3.95 9.09
C ASP A 285 3.20 2.84 9.06
N LEU A 286 3.60 1.57 9.25
CA LEU A 286 2.69 0.44 9.44
C LEU A 286 2.00 0.43 10.82
N PHE A 287 2.51 1.21 11.78
CA PHE A 287 2.00 1.32 13.14
C PHE A 287 1.63 2.79 13.43
N PRO A 288 0.37 3.13 13.70
CA PRO A 288 0.00 4.52 13.98
C PRO A 288 0.83 5.10 15.14
N HIS A 289 1.70 6.07 14.85
CA HIS A 289 2.67 6.67 15.78
C HIS A 289 3.73 5.72 16.36
N GLY A 290 4.09 4.66 15.64
CA GLY A 290 5.30 3.92 15.94
C GLY A 290 6.51 4.82 15.69
N TYR A 291 7.49 4.76 16.58
CA TYR A 291 8.84 5.27 16.32
C TYR A 291 9.82 4.16 16.66
N ALA A 292 10.80 3.97 15.79
CA ALA A 292 11.85 2.99 15.98
C ALA A 292 12.90 3.58 16.94
N VAL A 293 12.95 3.09 18.18
CA VAL A 293 14.00 3.45 19.13
C VAL A 293 15.23 2.57 18.92
N SER A 294 16.38 3.24 18.89
CA SER A 294 17.73 2.73 18.85
C SER A 294 18.38 2.78 20.24
N ASN A 295 19.62 2.30 20.38
CA ASN A 295 20.38 2.46 21.62
C ASN A 295 20.69 3.93 21.95
N GLU A 296 20.64 4.84 20.98
CA GLU A 296 20.90 6.28 21.15
C GLU A 296 19.72 7.01 21.80
N ASP A 297 18.53 6.41 21.78
CA ASP A 297 17.32 6.94 22.43
C ASP A 297 17.30 6.68 23.96
N PHE A 298 18.32 5.99 24.48
CA PHE A 298 18.49 5.67 25.90
C PHE A 298 19.74 6.37 26.45
N GLU A 299 19.72 6.77 27.72
CA GLU A 299 20.84 7.48 28.35
C GLU A 299 22.12 6.65 28.41
N ASN A 300 21.99 5.32 28.43
CA ASN A 300 23.11 4.40 28.33
C ASN A 300 22.68 3.07 27.72
N ILE A 301 23.68 2.33 27.20
CA ILE A 301 23.48 1.05 26.54
C ILE A 301 22.94 -0.05 27.47
N THR A 302 23.15 0.07 28.78
CA THR A 302 22.70 -0.91 29.77
C THR A 302 21.18 -0.89 29.91
N GLU A 303 20.55 0.29 29.94
CA GLU A 303 19.09 0.47 30.00
C GLU A 303 18.40 -0.14 28.76
N PHE A 304 18.97 0.07 27.58
CA PHE A 304 18.52 -0.55 26.33
C PHE A 304 18.59 -2.09 26.40
N ARG A 305 19.71 -2.64 26.91
CA ARG A 305 19.92 -4.09 27.06
C ARG A 305 18.96 -4.71 28.07
N GLU A 306 18.66 -4.04 29.17
CA GLU A 306 17.70 -4.51 30.18
C GLU A 306 16.28 -4.63 29.61
N ILE A 307 15.87 -3.71 28.75
CA ILE A 307 14.57 -3.77 28.05
C ILE A 307 14.56 -4.94 27.07
N LEU A 308 15.61 -5.13 26.27
CA LEU A 308 15.72 -6.25 25.34
C LEU A 308 15.70 -7.61 26.05
N HIS A 309 16.36 -7.73 27.20
CA HIS A 309 16.39 -8.95 27.99
C HIS A 309 14.99 -9.36 28.51
N LYS A 310 14.05 -8.41 28.64
CA LYS A 310 12.64 -8.70 29.01
C LYS A 310 11.85 -9.33 27.86
N PHE A 311 12.31 -9.23 26.60
CA PHE A 311 11.62 -9.82 25.45
C PHE A 311 12.00 -11.29 25.17
N SER A 312 13.20 -11.73 25.56
CA SER A 312 13.63 -13.13 25.79
C SER A 312 15.18 -13.21 25.80
N PRO A 313 15.82 -14.06 26.63
CA PRO A 313 17.29 -14.17 26.73
C PRO A 313 17.99 -14.76 25.49
N THR A 314 17.25 -15.27 24.50
CA THR A 314 17.78 -15.87 23.26
C THR A 314 17.72 -14.96 22.04
N VAL A 315 17.41 -13.67 22.24
CA VAL A 315 17.24 -12.70 21.17
C VAL A 315 18.61 -12.10 20.81
N PRO A 316 19.18 -12.35 19.61
CA PRO A 316 20.48 -11.83 19.24
C PRO A 316 20.41 -10.30 19.04
N VAL A 317 21.06 -9.56 19.95
CA VAL A 317 21.13 -8.10 19.92
C VAL A 317 22.35 -7.67 19.10
N ARG A 318 22.13 -6.95 17.99
CA ARG A 318 23.21 -6.32 17.22
C ARG A 318 23.24 -4.82 17.49
N VAL A 319 24.32 -4.36 18.11
CA VAL A 319 24.58 -2.93 18.39
C VAL A 319 25.49 -2.33 17.31
N PRO A 320 25.43 -1.00 17.10
CA PRO A 320 26.34 -0.28 16.21
C PRO A 320 27.81 -0.68 16.39
N ALA A 321 28.46 -1.13 15.31
CA ALA A 321 29.88 -1.49 15.34
C ALA A 321 30.77 -0.25 15.11
N ARG A 322 31.78 -0.04 15.95
CA ARG A 322 32.92 0.85 15.64
C ARG A 322 33.94 0.11 14.78
N ARG A 323 34.54 0.83 13.83
CA ARG A 323 35.67 0.36 13.00
C ARG A 323 36.85 -0.07 13.86
N ASP A 324 37.47 -1.21 13.54
CA ASP A 324 38.74 -1.62 14.13
C ASP A 324 39.82 -0.56 13.83
N SER A 325 40.42 -0.03 14.90
CA SER A 325 41.44 1.02 14.85
C SER A 325 42.69 0.67 14.02
N SER A 326 42.96 -0.63 13.81
CA SER A 326 44.11 -1.13 13.05
C SER A 326 43.92 -1.04 11.53
N ILE A 327 42.67 -0.96 11.05
CA ILE A 327 42.38 -0.93 9.62
C ILE A 327 42.26 0.52 9.14
N ARG A 328 43.19 0.96 8.28
CA ARG A 328 43.28 2.35 7.77
C ARG A 328 42.45 2.63 6.52
N ASN A 329 42.00 1.61 5.80
CA ASN A 329 41.29 1.75 4.53
C ASN A 329 39.80 2.04 4.75
N GLN A 330 39.26 2.98 3.98
CA GLN A 330 37.83 3.32 3.99
C GLN A 330 37.04 2.34 3.10
N PRO A 331 35.78 2.04 3.44
CA PRO A 331 34.88 1.35 2.51
C PRO A 331 34.73 2.17 1.22
N ASN A 332 34.57 1.50 0.08
CA ASN A 332 34.51 2.17 -1.21
C ASN A 332 33.20 2.98 -1.29
N ALA A 333 33.30 4.30 -1.52
CA ALA A 333 32.18 5.24 -1.45
C ALA A 333 31.37 5.33 -2.75
N ASP A 334 31.63 4.43 -3.70
CA ASP A 334 31.08 4.46 -5.06
C ASP A 334 29.83 3.59 -5.25
N CYS A 335 29.31 2.99 -4.17
CA CYS A 335 28.11 2.12 -4.18
C CYS A 335 28.16 1.02 -5.26
N LYS A 336 29.36 0.56 -5.64
CA LYS A 336 29.51 -0.51 -6.62
C LYS A 336 29.39 -1.89 -5.98
N PRO A 337 28.88 -2.90 -6.72
CA PRO A 337 28.87 -4.28 -6.28
C PRO A 337 30.29 -4.73 -5.94
N GLN A 338 30.49 -5.27 -4.74
CA GLN A 338 31.81 -5.69 -4.31
C GLN A 338 32.08 -7.14 -4.70
N GLU A 339 33.12 -7.34 -5.53
CA GLU A 339 33.41 -8.63 -6.19
C GLU A 339 33.71 -9.77 -5.20
N ASP A 340 34.24 -9.46 -4.02
CA ASP A 340 34.48 -10.43 -2.94
C ASP A 340 33.78 -10.00 -1.65
N LEU A 341 32.48 -10.27 -1.61
CA LEU A 341 31.64 -10.05 -0.45
C LEU A 341 32.20 -10.72 0.81
N ARG A 342 32.75 -11.94 0.74
CA ARG A 342 33.26 -12.66 1.93
C ARG A 342 34.48 -11.99 2.54
N SER A 343 35.45 -11.56 1.71
CA SER A 343 36.62 -10.85 2.23
C SER A 343 36.29 -9.43 2.70
N TYR A 344 35.28 -8.78 2.11
CA TYR A 344 34.89 -7.44 2.51
C TYR A 344 34.12 -7.47 3.84
N SER A 345 33.19 -8.40 3.95
CA SER A 345 32.34 -8.58 5.11
C SER A 345 33.17 -8.98 6.35
N SER A 346 34.17 -9.85 6.21
CA SER A 346 35.11 -10.18 7.29
C SER A 346 36.01 -9.02 7.77
N ARG A 347 36.17 -7.95 6.99
CA ARG A 347 36.96 -6.76 7.36
C ARG A 347 36.12 -5.64 8.00
N PHE A 348 34.80 -5.73 7.89
CA PHE A 348 33.87 -4.66 8.30
C PHE A 348 32.68 -5.18 9.14
N PHE A 349 32.79 -6.37 9.75
CA PHE A 349 31.80 -6.91 10.67
C PHE A 349 32.25 -6.91 12.13
N HIS A 350 31.24 -6.88 13.01
CA HIS A 350 31.37 -7.15 14.44
C HIS A 350 31.82 -8.61 14.63
N VAL A 351 32.98 -8.79 15.27
CA VAL A 351 33.27 -9.98 16.07
C VAL A 351 32.39 -9.84 17.30
N SER A 352 31.43 -10.73 17.50
CA SER A 352 30.92 -10.95 18.86
C SER A 352 32.02 -11.68 19.62
N ASP A 353 32.20 -11.42 20.92
CA ASP A 353 33.25 -12.06 21.72
C ASP A 353 33.12 -13.62 21.77
N ASP A 354 32.07 -14.17 21.16
CA ASP A 354 31.60 -15.56 21.21
C ASP A 354 31.27 -16.21 19.85
N GLY A 355 31.43 -15.53 18.71
CA GLY A 355 31.63 -16.19 17.40
C GLY A 355 30.48 -16.96 16.72
N GLU A 356 29.19 -16.78 17.06
CA GLU A 356 28.10 -17.51 16.39
C GLU A 356 26.89 -16.67 15.89
N GLN A 357 26.48 -16.97 14.64
CA GLN A 357 25.19 -16.78 13.95
C GLN A 357 24.88 -15.58 13.02
N MET A 358 24.41 -15.96 11.81
CA MET A 358 23.99 -15.16 10.64
C MET A 358 22.46 -14.95 10.58
N GLY A 359 21.97 -13.81 10.07
CA GLY A 359 20.54 -13.47 9.92
C GLY A 359 20.14 -13.06 8.48
N MET A 360 18.84 -13.25 8.15
CA MET A 360 18.19 -13.18 6.83
C MET A 360 17.77 -11.78 6.32
N VAL A 361 17.59 -11.62 4.99
CA VAL A 361 17.15 -10.40 4.24
C VAL A 361 15.74 -10.58 3.62
N CYS A 362 14.94 -9.51 3.51
CA CYS A 362 13.65 -9.44 2.78
C CYS A 362 13.74 -8.47 1.58
N PHE A 363 13.11 -8.78 0.44
CA PHE A 363 13.18 -8.01 -0.81
C PHE A 363 11.79 -7.54 -1.26
N TYR A 364 11.66 -6.27 -1.66
CA TYR A 364 10.43 -5.67 -2.20
C TYR A 364 10.75 -4.96 -3.51
N CYS A 365 9.89 -5.14 -4.52
CA CYS A 365 10.01 -4.46 -5.80
C CYS A 365 9.04 -3.28 -5.85
N GLU A 366 9.56 -2.07 -5.61
CA GLU A 366 8.81 -0.82 -5.78
C GLU A 366 8.73 -0.48 -7.28
N GLN A 367 7.51 -0.47 -7.84
CA GLN A 367 7.27 0.05 -9.19
C GLN A 367 7.32 1.58 -9.17
N LYS A 368 7.97 2.21 -10.16
CA LYS A 368 7.93 3.66 -10.29
C LYS A 368 6.50 4.10 -10.60
N GLU A 369 6.09 5.27 -10.10
CA GLU A 369 4.74 5.80 -10.34
C GLU A 369 4.48 5.96 -11.84
N GLY A 370 3.57 5.13 -12.39
CA GLY A 370 3.23 5.08 -13.82
C GLY A 370 3.60 3.78 -14.53
N GLU A 371 4.54 2.99 -13.99
CA GLU A 371 4.90 1.68 -14.54
C GLU A 371 3.80 0.66 -14.24
N SER A 372 3.41 -0.13 -15.24
CA SER A 372 2.44 -1.22 -15.08
C SER A 372 2.94 -2.50 -15.74
N LYS A 373 2.78 -3.63 -15.04
CA LYS A 373 3.23 -4.94 -15.51
C LYS A 373 2.08 -5.95 -15.52
N SER A 374 2.03 -6.76 -16.57
CA SER A 374 1.18 -7.95 -16.64
C SER A 374 2.04 -9.20 -16.71
N ILE A 375 1.83 -10.12 -15.78
CA ILE A 375 2.55 -11.38 -15.67
C ILE A 375 1.60 -12.54 -15.99
N MET A 376 2.01 -13.39 -16.92
CA MET A 376 1.33 -14.65 -17.23
C MET A 376 2.18 -15.82 -16.72
N PHE A 377 1.65 -16.58 -15.77
CA PHE A 377 2.30 -17.80 -15.27
C PHE A 377 1.94 -18.99 -16.15
N LEU A 378 2.93 -19.75 -16.63
CA LEU A 378 2.75 -21.07 -17.22
C LEU A 378 3.18 -22.12 -16.19
N LEU A 379 2.20 -22.83 -15.63
CA LEU A 379 2.42 -23.77 -14.51
C LEU A 379 2.41 -25.20 -15.01
N ASP A 380 3.51 -25.92 -14.79
CA ASP A 380 3.63 -27.33 -15.21
C ASP A 380 2.81 -28.24 -14.30
N SER A 381 1.77 -28.88 -14.84
CA SER A 381 0.96 -29.87 -14.12
C SER A 381 1.25 -31.30 -14.55
N SER A 382 2.36 -31.51 -15.26
CA SER A 382 2.67 -32.79 -15.88
C SER A 382 2.94 -33.92 -14.89
N GLY A 383 2.98 -35.15 -15.43
CA GLY A 383 3.34 -36.37 -14.71
C GLY A 383 4.62 -36.27 -13.87
N SER A 384 5.66 -35.57 -14.37
CA SER A 384 6.96 -35.45 -13.70
C SER A 384 6.94 -34.51 -12.49
N VAL A 385 5.95 -33.60 -12.40
CA VAL A 385 5.81 -32.65 -11.31
C VAL A 385 5.20 -33.30 -10.06
N GLY A 386 4.17 -34.15 -10.25
CA GLY A 386 3.46 -34.80 -9.16
C GLY A 386 2.69 -33.84 -8.24
N SER A 387 2.00 -34.39 -7.25
CA SER A 387 1.18 -33.61 -6.31
C SER A 387 2.00 -32.67 -5.41
N HIS A 388 3.17 -33.12 -4.97
CA HIS A 388 4.08 -32.31 -4.14
C HIS A 388 4.63 -31.12 -4.92
N GLY A 389 5.18 -31.37 -6.12
CA GLY A 389 5.68 -30.31 -6.97
C GLY A 389 4.61 -29.29 -7.32
N TRP A 390 3.40 -29.76 -7.63
CA TRP A 390 2.24 -28.89 -7.93
C TRP A 390 1.91 -27.94 -6.77
N SER A 391 1.91 -28.43 -5.53
CA SER A 391 1.70 -27.59 -4.35
C SER A 391 2.79 -26.54 -4.19
N GLN A 392 4.05 -26.89 -4.47
CA GLN A 392 5.18 -25.96 -4.37
C GLN A 392 5.12 -24.90 -5.48
N LEU A 393 4.69 -25.25 -6.70
CA LEU A 393 4.49 -24.28 -7.80
C LEU A 393 3.43 -23.23 -7.46
N LEU A 394 2.27 -23.64 -6.93
CA LEU A 394 1.20 -22.71 -6.54
C LEU A 394 1.65 -21.77 -5.41
N LYS A 395 2.33 -22.29 -4.39
CA LYS A 395 2.89 -21.47 -3.29
C LYS A 395 3.96 -20.51 -3.80
N PHE A 396 4.80 -20.95 -4.74
CA PHE A 396 5.83 -20.10 -5.32
C PHE A 396 5.21 -18.94 -6.12
N MET A 397 4.20 -19.23 -6.94
CA MET A 397 3.41 -18.19 -7.64
C MET A 397 2.79 -17.19 -6.65
N GLU A 398 2.16 -17.64 -5.55
CA GLU A 398 1.61 -16.73 -4.51
C GLU A 398 2.69 -15.80 -3.94
N LYS A 399 3.88 -16.35 -3.62
CA LYS A 399 5.00 -15.58 -3.07
C LYS A 399 5.55 -14.55 -4.06
N VAL A 400 5.68 -14.92 -5.34
CA VAL A 400 6.15 -13.99 -6.40
C VAL A 400 5.16 -12.83 -6.54
N ILE A 401 3.86 -13.12 -6.65
CA ILE A 401 2.82 -12.09 -6.76
C ILE A 401 2.78 -11.19 -5.53
N ALA A 402 2.92 -11.75 -4.32
CA ALA A 402 2.93 -10.99 -3.09
C ALA A 402 4.17 -10.09 -2.92
N SER A 403 5.23 -10.32 -3.70
CA SER A 403 6.49 -9.57 -3.63
C SER A 403 6.59 -8.43 -4.65
N ILE A 404 5.57 -8.25 -5.49
CA ILE A 404 5.52 -7.24 -6.55
C ILE A 404 4.32 -6.34 -6.29
N ASP A 405 4.55 -5.03 -6.14
CA ASP A 405 3.45 -4.08 -6.00
C ASP A 405 2.66 -3.94 -7.31
N ARG A 406 1.33 -3.75 -7.21
CA ARG A 406 0.43 -3.42 -8.35
C ARG A 406 0.65 -4.25 -9.63
N VAL A 407 0.62 -5.57 -9.53
CA VAL A 407 0.79 -6.49 -10.68
C VAL A 407 -0.53 -7.06 -11.19
N ARG A 408 -0.72 -7.03 -12.52
CA ARG A 408 -1.82 -7.75 -13.20
C ARG A 408 -1.37 -9.17 -13.48
N THR A 409 -2.17 -10.16 -13.08
CA THR A 409 -1.74 -11.56 -13.13
C THR A 409 -2.72 -12.42 -13.93
N GLY A 410 -2.18 -13.30 -14.78
CA GLY A 410 -2.90 -14.41 -15.39
C GLY A 410 -2.14 -15.72 -15.22
N ALA A 411 -2.79 -16.84 -15.53
CA ALA A 411 -2.18 -18.16 -15.48
C ALA A 411 -2.76 -19.09 -16.56
N VAL A 412 -1.90 -19.95 -17.09
CA VAL A 412 -2.22 -21.10 -17.92
C VAL A 412 -1.62 -22.33 -17.26
N ILE A 413 -2.42 -23.37 -17.07
CA ILE A 413 -1.94 -24.66 -16.58
C ILE A 413 -1.57 -25.50 -17.79
N LEU A 414 -0.32 -26.00 -17.81
CA LEU A 414 0.17 -26.93 -18.81
C LEU A 414 -0.52 -28.28 -18.57
N SER A 415 -1.41 -28.65 -19.47
CA SER A 415 -2.16 -29.90 -19.43
C SER A 415 -2.36 -30.46 -20.84
N ASP A 416 -3.13 -31.54 -20.98
CA ASP A 416 -3.45 -32.16 -22.27
C ASP A 416 -4.21 -31.19 -23.20
N LEU A 417 -5.05 -30.34 -22.61
CA LEU A 417 -5.80 -29.27 -23.26
C LEU A 417 -5.60 -27.97 -22.47
N PRO A 418 -4.47 -27.24 -22.71
CA PRO A 418 -4.21 -26.02 -21.98
C PRO A 418 -5.29 -24.97 -22.24
N VAL A 419 -5.70 -24.29 -21.18
CA VAL A 419 -6.62 -23.15 -21.23
C VAL A 419 -6.10 -22.04 -20.31
N ILE A 420 -6.54 -20.80 -20.57
CA ILE A 420 -6.31 -19.69 -19.64
C ILE A 420 -7.14 -19.96 -18.39
N SER A 421 -6.50 -20.44 -17.33
CA SER A 421 -7.14 -20.77 -16.05
C SER A 421 -7.40 -19.53 -15.19
N LEU A 422 -6.60 -18.47 -15.37
CA LEU A 422 -6.78 -17.16 -14.76
C LEU A 422 -6.52 -16.10 -15.83
N HIS A 423 -7.52 -15.27 -16.13
CA HIS A 423 -7.35 -14.19 -17.10
C HIS A 423 -6.48 -13.07 -16.51
N PRO A 424 -5.61 -12.43 -17.32
CA PRO A 424 -4.84 -11.26 -16.90
C PRO A 424 -5.73 -10.15 -16.32
N GLY A 425 -5.42 -9.71 -15.11
CA GLY A 425 -6.19 -8.68 -14.43
C GLY A 425 -5.65 -8.37 -13.03
N GLU A 426 -6.21 -7.33 -12.40
CA GLU A 426 -5.99 -7.08 -10.98
C GLU A 426 -6.87 -8.04 -10.17
N HIS A 427 -6.23 -8.88 -9.37
CA HIS A 427 -6.92 -9.84 -8.50
C HIS A 427 -6.66 -9.45 -7.05
N SER A 428 -7.71 -9.44 -6.22
CA SER A 428 -7.50 -9.35 -4.78
C SER A 428 -6.77 -10.59 -4.27
N ARG A 429 -6.07 -10.48 -3.13
CA ARG A 429 -5.40 -11.65 -2.50
C ARG A 429 -6.39 -12.79 -2.26
N ASP A 430 -7.64 -12.48 -1.90
CA ASP A 430 -8.69 -13.47 -1.67
C ASP A 430 -9.17 -14.14 -2.96
N ALA A 431 -9.27 -13.39 -4.07
CA ALA A 431 -9.62 -13.94 -5.38
C ALA A 431 -8.54 -14.89 -5.89
N LEU A 432 -7.26 -14.51 -5.72
CA LEU A 432 -6.12 -15.35 -6.08
C LEU A 432 -6.06 -16.63 -5.23
N ARG A 433 -6.27 -16.52 -3.91
CA ARG A 433 -6.35 -17.68 -3.03
C ARG A 433 -7.49 -18.61 -3.37
N SER A 434 -8.67 -18.06 -3.64
CA SER A 434 -9.83 -18.83 -4.08
C SER A 434 -9.54 -19.59 -5.39
N TRP A 435 -8.84 -18.96 -6.33
CA TRP A 435 -8.41 -19.61 -7.57
C TRP A 435 -7.40 -20.74 -7.31
N MET A 436 -6.40 -20.52 -6.44
CA MET A 436 -5.43 -21.55 -6.05
C MET A 436 -6.10 -22.73 -5.36
N ASP A 437 -7.06 -22.50 -4.46
CA ASP A 437 -7.80 -23.54 -3.77
C ASP A 437 -8.60 -24.41 -4.75
N GLN A 438 -9.24 -23.79 -5.75
CA GLN A 438 -9.96 -24.49 -6.82
C GLN A 438 -9.05 -25.38 -7.68
N HIS A 439 -7.79 -24.99 -7.85
CA HIS A 439 -6.79 -25.70 -8.66
C HIS A 439 -5.77 -26.49 -7.81
N SER A 440 -6.01 -26.64 -6.50
CA SER A 440 -5.08 -27.28 -5.57
C SER A 440 -4.85 -28.77 -5.84
N LYS A 441 -5.80 -29.44 -6.48
CA LYS A 441 -5.70 -30.86 -6.83
C LYS A 441 -4.90 -31.05 -8.11
N TRP A 442 -3.76 -31.72 -8.00
CA TRP A 442 -2.96 -32.14 -9.15
C TRP A 442 -3.75 -33.12 -10.03
N GLN A 443 -3.75 -32.87 -11.34
CA GLN A 443 -4.52 -33.66 -12.32
C GLN A 443 -3.63 -34.58 -13.15
N GLY A 444 -2.33 -34.30 -13.26
CA GLY A 444 -1.36 -35.12 -13.98
C GLY A 444 -1.63 -35.18 -15.49
N ALA A 445 -0.85 -34.43 -16.26
CA ALA A 445 -1.07 -34.30 -17.70
C ALA A 445 0.23 -34.40 -18.52
N TRP A 446 0.12 -34.29 -19.84
CA TRP A 446 1.26 -34.09 -20.74
C TRP A 446 1.62 -32.62 -20.87
N THR A 447 2.87 -32.35 -21.24
CA THR A 447 3.39 -30.99 -21.40
C THR A 447 3.07 -30.46 -22.80
N LYS A 448 2.36 -29.33 -22.88
CA LYS A 448 1.96 -28.64 -24.13
C LYS A 448 2.36 -27.16 -24.11
N LEU A 449 3.64 -26.90 -23.83
CA LEU A 449 4.21 -25.58 -23.64
C LEU A 449 4.10 -24.69 -24.89
N GLY A 450 4.26 -25.24 -26.10
CA GLY A 450 4.13 -24.43 -27.32
C GLY A 450 2.74 -23.82 -27.46
N TYR A 451 1.68 -24.60 -27.29
CA TYR A 451 0.32 -24.08 -27.32
C TYR A 451 0.02 -23.14 -26.14
N SER A 452 0.50 -23.46 -24.92
CA SER A 452 0.36 -22.57 -23.76
C SER A 452 1.02 -21.20 -23.97
N LEU A 453 2.17 -21.14 -24.64
CA LEU A 453 2.81 -19.88 -25.03
C LEU A 453 1.93 -19.10 -26.03
N SER A 454 1.27 -19.78 -26.98
CA SER A 454 0.33 -19.14 -27.91
C SER A 454 -0.89 -18.52 -27.19
N LEU A 455 -1.41 -19.19 -26.16
CA LEU A 455 -2.49 -18.67 -25.32
C LEU A 455 -2.05 -17.46 -24.51
N ALA A 456 -0.86 -17.53 -23.90
CA ALA A 456 -0.27 -16.41 -23.18
C ALA A 456 -0.08 -15.19 -24.09
N ARG A 457 0.40 -15.40 -25.33
CA ARG A 457 0.54 -14.36 -26.35
C ARG A 457 -0.79 -13.70 -26.68
N GLY A 458 -1.82 -14.50 -26.96
CA GLY A 458 -3.17 -13.99 -27.23
C GLY A 458 -3.72 -13.15 -26.06
N ALA A 459 -3.57 -13.63 -24.82
CA ALA A 459 -4.04 -12.92 -23.64
C ALA A 459 -3.26 -11.61 -23.39
N LEU A 460 -1.93 -11.65 -23.47
CA LEU A 460 -1.07 -10.49 -23.26
C LEU A 460 -1.19 -9.44 -24.38
N SER A 461 -1.57 -9.84 -25.59
CA SER A 461 -1.83 -8.91 -26.70
C SER A 461 -2.96 -7.92 -26.39
N ALA A 462 -3.95 -8.33 -25.59
CA ALA A 462 -5.09 -7.50 -25.18
C ALA A 462 -4.73 -6.54 -24.02
N GLU A 463 -3.64 -6.79 -23.31
CA GLU A 463 -3.22 -5.98 -22.16
C GLU A 463 -2.56 -4.66 -22.61
N ARG A 464 -2.98 -3.55 -21.99
CA ARG A 464 -2.46 -2.20 -22.24
C ARG A 464 -1.52 -1.75 -21.13
N VAL A 465 -0.48 -2.56 -20.89
CA VAL A 465 0.58 -2.30 -19.92
C VAL A 465 1.92 -2.12 -20.63
N GLU A 466 2.86 -1.46 -19.97
CA GLU A 466 4.19 -1.17 -20.52
C GLU A 466 5.06 -2.42 -20.59
N GLN A 467 4.93 -3.32 -19.61
CA GLN A 467 5.76 -4.52 -19.54
C GLN A 467 4.90 -5.79 -19.45
N LYS A 468 5.19 -6.73 -20.35
CA LYS A 468 4.52 -8.01 -20.46
C LYS A 468 5.54 -9.10 -20.20
N ILE A 469 5.22 -9.97 -19.25
CA ILE A 469 6.15 -11.01 -18.78
C ILE A 469 5.42 -12.35 -18.77
N VAL A 470 6.09 -13.39 -19.24
CA VAL A 470 5.68 -14.78 -19.05
C VAL A 470 6.67 -15.43 -18.09
N ILE A 471 6.17 -16.04 -17.02
CA ILE A 471 6.98 -16.85 -16.10
C ILE A 471 6.62 -18.32 -16.32
N VAL A 472 7.57 -19.10 -16.81
CA VAL A 472 7.42 -20.55 -17.01
C VAL A 472 7.97 -21.28 -15.81
N LEU A 473 7.15 -22.07 -15.11
CA LEU A 473 7.57 -22.94 -14.02
C LEU A 473 7.45 -24.39 -14.49
N SER A 474 8.56 -24.99 -14.94
CA SER A 474 8.56 -26.32 -15.56
C SER A 474 9.91 -27.02 -15.43
N ASP A 475 9.89 -28.34 -15.56
CA ASP A 475 11.07 -29.21 -15.59
C ASP A 475 11.85 -29.13 -16.92
N GLY A 476 11.30 -28.40 -17.91
CA GLY A 476 11.95 -28.13 -19.18
C GLY A 476 11.78 -29.23 -20.21
N ASP A 477 10.85 -30.17 -20.06
CA ASP A 477 10.69 -31.26 -21.02
C ASP A 477 10.15 -30.82 -22.40
N VAL A 478 10.27 -31.70 -23.40
CA VAL A 478 9.68 -31.47 -24.73
C VAL A 478 8.16 -31.59 -24.66
N ASP A 479 7.49 -30.95 -25.62
CA ASP A 479 6.05 -31.14 -25.80
C ASP A 479 5.79 -32.61 -26.09
N THR A 480 5.14 -33.26 -25.14
CA THR A 480 4.77 -34.67 -25.20
C THR A 480 3.25 -34.77 -25.29
N GLY A 481 2.74 -35.93 -25.65
CA GLY A 481 1.31 -36.16 -25.70
C GLY A 481 1.03 -37.65 -25.81
N PRO A 482 -0.24 -38.06 -25.66
CA PRO A 482 -0.63 -39.47 -25.77
C PRO A 482 -0.49 -40.04 -27.20
N CYS A 483 0.11 -39.28 -28.11
CA CYS A 483 -0.11 -39.32 -29.53
C CYS A 483 1.21 -39.16 -30.29
N CYS A 484 1.69 -40.25 -30.89
CA CYS A 484 2.92 -40.30 -31.68
C CYS A 484 2.61 -40.37 -33.19
N LYS A 485 3.24 -39.53 -34.02
CA LYS A 485 3.24 -39.72 -35.47
C LYS A 485 4.17 -40.88 -35.84
N GLN A 486 3.65 -41.86 -36.57
CA GLN A 486 4.44 -42.93 -37.16
C GLN A 486 5.24 -42.37 -38.35
N TYR A 487 6.53 -42.10 -38.17
CA TYR A 487 7.47 -41.90 -39.29
C TYR A 487 8.47 -43.05 -39.30
N ASN A 488 8.69 -43.58 -40.50
CA ASN A 488 9.46 -44.78 -40.81
C ASN A 488 10.66 -45.05 -39.86
N VAL A 489 10.51 -46.13 -39.08
CA VAL A 489 11.56 -46.94 -38.42
C VAL A 489 12.20 -46.39 -37.12
N THR A 490 11.64 -45.40 -36.43
CA THR A 490 12.02 -45.18 -35.00
C THR A 490 10.88 -44.67 -34.15
N LEU A 491 10.28 -45.58 -33.36
CA LEU A 491 9.33 -45.27 -32.30
C LEU A 491 10.09 -44.69 -31.09
N GLN A 492 10.10 -43.37 -30.93
CA GLN A 492 10.43 -42.74 -29.65
C GLN A 492 9.13 -42.43 -28.89
N CYS A 493 8.53 -43.46 -28.31
CA CYS A 493 7.41 -43.30 -27.37
C CYS A 493 7.71 -44.16 -26.14
N GLY A 494 7.65 -43.56 -24.96
CA GLY A 494 7.78 -44.30 -23.70
C GLY A 494 6.65 -45.32 -23.55
N ARG A 495 6.97 -46.61 -23.74
CA ARG A 495 6.32 -47.85 -23.26
C ARG A 495 4.78 -48.03 -23.23
N LYS A 496 3.91 -47.12 -23.66
CA LYS A 496 2.44 -47.36 -23.71
C LYS A 496 1.82 -47.07 -25.08
N VAL A 497 0.84 -47.92 -25.41
CA VAL A 497 0.24 -48.25 -26.72
C VAL A 497 -0.18 -47.01 -27.56
N PRO A 498 -0.01 -47.03 -28.90
CA PRO A 498 -0.47 -45.94 -29.77
C PRO A 498 -2.00 -45.84 -29.78
N ARG A 499 -2.56 -44.66 -29.49
CA ARG A 499 -3.96 -44.31 -29.81
C ARG A 499 -3.98 -43.38 -31.03
N SER A 500 -5.01 -43.49 -31.87
CA SER A 500 -5.29 -42.53 -32.94
C SER A 500 -5.59 -41.15 -32.35
N CYS A 501 -4.91 -40.12 -32.85
CA CYS A 501 -5.05 -38.75 -32.35
C CYS A 501 -6.33 -38.10 -32.85
N SER A 502 -6.95 -37.28 -31.99
CA SER A 502 -7.97 -36.35 -32.46
C SER A 502 -7.35 -35.23 -33.30
N ASP A 503 -8.15 -34.60 -34.15
CA ASP A 503 -7.71 -33.44 -34.93
C ASP A 503 -7.23 -32.29 -34.03
N GLU A 504 -7.85 -32.13 -32.86
CA GLU A 504 -7.46 -31.16 -31.83
C GLU A 504 -6.07 -31.47 -31.27
N GLU A 505 -5.77 -32.72 -30.91
CA GLU A 505 -4.44 -33.11 -30.41
C GLU A 505 -3.36 -32.92 -31.47
N ILE A 506 -3.67 -33.17 -32.75
CA ILE A 506 -2.77 -32.92 -33.88
C ILE A 506 -2.53 -31.42 -34.03
N HIS A 507 -3.58 -30.60 -33.94
CA HIS A 507 -3.48 -29.14 -34.02
C HIS A 507 -2.59 -28.57 -32.91
N LEU A 508 -2.76 -29.01 -31.66
CA LEU A 508 -1.95 -28.56 -30.53
C LEU A 508 -0.45 -28.85 -30.70
N GLN A 509 -0.09 -29.95 -31.36
CA GLN A 509 1.31 -30.29 -31.66
C GLN A 509 1.94 -29.42 -32.77
N THR A 510 1.15 -28.63 -33.51
CA THR A 510 1.69 -27.73 -34.55
C THR A 510 2.38 -26.51 -33.95
N PHE A 511 2.09 -26.17 -32.69
CA PHE A 511 2.69 -25.05 -31.96
C PHE A 511 4.01 -25.49 -31.34
N LYS A 512 5.13 -25.22 -32.01
CA LYS A 512 6.46 -25.57 -31.49
C LYS A 512 6.89 -24.60 -30.39
N GLN A 513 7.40 -25.12 -29.28
CA GLN A 513 7.81 -24.34 -28.10
C GLN A 513 8.72 -23.16 -28.44
N GLU A 514 9.81 -23.40 -29.17
CA GLU A 514 10.81 -22.38 -29.50
C GLU A 514 10.27 -21.36 -30.52
N GLU A 515 9.33 -21.75 -31.38
CA GLU A 515 8.70 -20.86 -32.34
C GLU A 515 7.69 -19.92 -31.67
N GLU A 516 6.82 -20.43 -30.81
CA GLU A 516 5.86 -19.58 -30.08
C GLU A 516 6.56 -18.68 -29.06
N ALA A 517 7.62 -19.17 -28.41
CA ALA A 517 8.46 -18.35 -27.53
C ALA A 517 9.13 -17.20 -28.30
N ARG A 518 9.63 -17.46 -29.52
CA ARG A 518 10.18 -16.41 -30.39
C ARG A 518 9.12 -15.38 -30.76
N LYS A 519 7.91 -15.79 -31.15
CA LYS A 519 6.80 -14.85 -31.46
C LYS A 519 6.49 -13.92 -30.28
N LEU A 520 6.43 -14.45 -29.06
CA LEU A 520 6.26 -13.65 -27.84
C LEU A 520 7.37 -12.61 -27.66
N ARG A 521 8.63 -13.02 -27.81
CA ARG A 521 9.78 -12.12 -27.66
C ARG A 521 9.82 -11.05 -28.75
N ASP A 522 9.47 -11.40 -29.99
CA ASP A 522 9.36 -10.47 -31.12
C ASP A 522 8.26 -9.41 -30.86
N GLU A 523 7.24 -9.75 -30.07
CA GLU A 523 6.17 -8.84 -29.60
C GLU A 523 6.55 -8.05 -28.33
N GLY A 524 7.81 -8.12 -27.88
CA GLY A 524 8.31 -7.40 -26.71
C GLY A 524 7.96 -8.05 -25.36
N VAL A 525 7.50 -9.30 -25.35
CA VAL A 525 7.20 -10.04 -24.13
C VAL A 525 8.47 -10.73 -23.60
N ARG A 526 8.84 -10.45 -22.34
CA ARG A 526 9.95 -11.14 -21.69
C ARG A 526 9.49 -12.51 -21.19
N ILE A 527 10.29 -13.55 -21.41
CA ILE A 527 10.03 -14.90 -20.90
C ILE A 527 11.08 -15.24 -19.85
N ILE A 528 10.66 -15.43 -18.60
CA ILE A 528 11.49 -15.91 -17.50
C ILE A 528 11.20 -17.40 -17.30
N TYR A 529 12.24 -18.22 -17.31
CA TYR A 529 12.10 -19.67 -17.15
C TYR A 529 12.69 -20.12 -15.82
N VAL A 530 11.82 -20.52 -14.89
CA VAL A 530 12.23 -21.13 -13.61
C VAL A 530 12.20 -22.65 -13.76
N VAL A 531 13.40 -23.24 -13.77
CA VAL A 531 13.59 -24.66 -13.99
C VAL A 531 13.55 -25.41 -12.67
N VAL A 532 12.60 -26.33 -12.54
CA VAL A 532 12.27 -27.02 -11.27
C VAL A 532 12.09 -28.52 -11.47
N GLY A 533 12.31 -29.32 -10.43
CA GLY A 533 12.07 -30.77 -10.46
C GLY A 533 13.11 -31.59 -11.22
N VAL A 534 14.26 -31.01 -11.59
CA VAL A 534 15.32 -31.72 -12.32
C VAL A 534 16.68 -31.55 -11.66
N ASP A 535 17.51 -32.58 -11.71
CA ASP A 535 18.92 -32.50 -11.30
C ASP A 535 19.76 -31.72 -12.32
N HIS A 536 21.00 -31.41 -11.95
CA HIS A 536 21.92 -30.64 -12.78
C HIS A 536 22.25 -31.32 -14.12
N SER A 537 22.32 -32.65 -14.15
CA SER A 537 22.63 -33.41 -15.36
C SER A 537 21.50 -33.29 -16.37
N LEU A 538 20.27 -33.51 -15.92
CA LEU A 538 19.08 -33.39 -16.75
C LEU A 538 18.83 -31.95 -17.18
N TYR A 539 19.05 -30.97 -16.29
CA TYR A 539 19.03 -29.55 -16.64
C TYR A 539 20.00 -29.22 -17.78
N ASN A 540 21.28 -29.60 -17.67
CA ASN A 540 22.28 -29.33 -18.69
C ASN A 540 21.91 -29.97 -20.04
N SER A 541 21.28 -31.15 -20.02
CA SER A 541 20.79 -31.80 -21.25
C SER A 541 19.64 -31.04 -21.92
N ARG A 542 18.87 -30.25 -21.15
CA ARG A 542 17.70 -29.48 -21.60
C ARG A 542 18.01 -28.00 -21.83
N LEU A 543 19.17 -27.52 -21.37
CA LEU A 543 19.54 -26.09 -21.35
C LEU A 543 19.42 -25.40 -22.71
N GLY A 544 19.84 -26.05 -23.80
CA GLY A 544 19.74 -25.46 -25.14
C GLY A 544 18.30 -25.10 -25.53
N ARG A 545 17.33 -25.97 -25.20
CA ARG A 545 15.91 -25.72 -25.45
C ARG A 545 15.37 -24.64 -24.52
N ILE A 546 15.68 -24.72 -23.22
CA ILE A 546 15.26 -23.75 -22.21
C ILE A 546 15.75 -22.34 -22.60
N ASN A 547 17.00 -22.22 -23.05
CA ASN A 547 17.57 -20.96 -23.52
C ASN A 547 16.89 -20.45 -24.79
N ASN A 548 16.56 -21.32 -25.76
CA ASN A 548 15.79 -20.93 -26.94
C ASN A 548 14.38 -20.41 -26.60
N ILE A 549 13.81 -20.80 -25.45
CA ILE A 549 12.52 -20.34 -24.94
C ILE A 549 12.68 -19.04 -24.12
N ALA A 550 13.65 -18.96 -23.21
CA ALA A 550 13.89 -17.78 -22.38
C ALA A 550 14.50 -16.60 -23.17
N GLY A 551 15.23 -16.91 -24.26
CA GLY A 551 15.91 -15.97 -25.14
C GLY A 551 17.22 -15.41 -24.60
N SER A 552 17.54 -15.64 -23.33
CA SER A 552 18.78 -15.22 -22.67
C SER A 552 19.00 -16.02 -21.39
N ASP A 553 20.25 -16.32 -21.07
CA ASP A 553 20.63 -17.00 -19.82
C ASP A 553 20.24 -16.18 -18.59
N ASN A 554 20.20 -14.85 -18.70
CA ASN A 554 19.76 -13.95 -17.62
C ASN A 554 18.28 -14.12 -17.26
N ASN A 555 17.49 -14.74 -18.14
CA ASN A 555 16.08 -15.03 -17.90
C ASN A 555 15.85 -16.46 -17.39
N ILE A 556 16.90 -17.25 -17.15
CA ILE A 556 16.81 -18.64 -16.70
C ILE A 556 17.20 -18.72 -15.22
N ILE A 557 16.33 -19.33 -14.42
CA ILE A 557 16.54 -19.52 -12.99
C ILE A 557 16.46 -21.01 -12.69
N TYR A 558 17.61 -21.64 -12.47
CA TYR A 558 17.65 -23.04 -12.04
C TYR A 558 17.41 -23.15 -10.54
N ALA A 559 16.30 -23.80 -10.16
CA ALA A 559 15.93 -24.04 -8.76
C ALA A 559 16.38 -25.42 -8.26
N GLY A 560 16.58 -26.40 -9.15
CA GLY A 560 16.79 -27.78 -8.74
C GLY A 560 15.48 -28.46 -8.35
N GLY A 561 15.40 -29.08 -7.17
CA GLY A 561 14.19 -29.76 -6.70
C GLY A 561 13.04 -28.81 -6.34
N PHE A 562 11.81 -29.33 -6.21
CA PHE A 562 10.64 -28.51 -5.87
C PHE A 562 10.72 -27.84 -4.49
N ASP A 563 11.44 -28.46 -3.54
CA ASP A 563 11.66 -27.89 -2.20
C ASP A 563 12.72 -26.78 -2.17
N ALA A 564 13.49 -26.64 -3.25
CA ALA A 564 14.44 -25.55 -3.45
C ALA A 564 13.78 -24.31 -4.08
N LEU A 565 12.46 -24.28 -4.24
CA LEU A 565 11.68 -23.05 -4.45
C LEU A 565 11.62 -22.19 -3.16
N ASP A 566 12.81 -21.86 -2.66
CA ASP A 566 13.07 -21.18 -1.42
C ASP A 566 13.17 -19.65 -1.61
N LYS A 567 13.75 -18.97 -0.64
CA LYS A 567 13.88 -17.52 -0.65
C LYS A 567 14.85 -17.01 -1.72
N ASP A 568 15.88 -17.78 -2.06
CA ASP A 568 16.90 -17.36 -3.02
C ASP A 568 16.35 -17.43 -4.45
N ILE A 569 15.57 -18.47 -4.75
CA ILE A 569 14.89 -18.60 -6.04
C ILE A 569 13.79 -17.56 -6.17
N LEU A 570 13.04 -17.29 -5.10
CA LEU A 570 12.05 -16.21 -5.06
C LEU A 570 12.72 -14.85 -5.34
N HIS A 571 13.83 -14.57 -4.65
CA HIS A 571 14.59 -13.34 -4.81
C HIS A 571 15.05 -13.14 -6.26
N LYS A 572 15.77 -14.12 -6.83
CA LYS A 572 16.22 -14.08 -8.22
C LYS A 572 15.07 -13.88 -9.21
N THR A 573 13.92 -14.52 -8.94
CA THR A 573 12.74 -14.39 -9.81
C THR A 573 12.17 -12.97 -9.75
N VAL A 574 12.04 -12.40 -8.56
CA VAL A 574 11.54 -11.03 -8.38
C VAL A 574 12.52 -10.02 -8.98
N GLU A 575 13.82 -10.16 -8.76
CA GLU A 575 14.85 -9.32 -9.39
C GLU A 575 14.76 -9.38 -10.92
N THR A 576 14.62 -10.58 -11.49
CA THR A 576 14.52 -10.75 -12.95
C THR A 576 13.25 -10.09 -13.51
N VAL A 577 12.13 -10.20 -12.79
CA VAL A 577 10.87 -9.51 -13.14
C VAL A 577 11.00 -7.98 -13.06
N CYS A 578 11.77 -7.49 -12.10
CA CYS A 578 11.88 -6.07 -11.80
C CYS A 578 12.96 -5.35 -12.60
N SER A 579 13.95 -6.07 -13.12
CA SER A 579 14.93 -5.53 -14.04
C SER A 579 14.26 -4.88 -15.27
N GLU A 580 14.74 -3.71 -15.70
CA GLU A 580 14.20 -3.02 -16.87
C GLU A 580 14.34 -3.89 -18.13
N ILE A 581 13.34 -3.83 -19.03
CA ILE A 581 13.46 -4.39 -20.37
C ILE A 581 14.42 -3.50 -21.13
N LEU A 582 15.71 -3.88 -21.15
CA LEU A 582 16.69 -3.31 -22.08
C LEU A 582 16.17 -3.58 -23.50
N SER A 583 15.58 -2.55 -24.10
CA SER A 583 15.15 -2.49 -25.51
C SER A 583 16.33 -2.43 -26.46
#